data_AF-A0A0F3IIK6-F1
#
_entry.id   AF-A0A0F3IIK6-F1
#
_cell.length_a   1.000
_cell.length_b   1.000
_cell.length_c   1.000
_cell.angle_alpha   90.00
_cell.angle_beta   90.00
_cell.angle_gamma   90.00
#
_symmetry.space_group_name_H-M   'P 1'
#
loop_
_entity.id
_entity.type
_entity.pdbx_description
1 polymer ?
#
loop_
_entity_poly.entity_id
_entity_poly.type
_entity_poly.pdbx_seq_one_letter_code
_entity_poly.pdbx_strand_id
1 'polypeptide(L)'
;MLTSNEIARLLESIGCTKKHETQYAIGYTLPSTDQYIYVNKKAGENYSGLVIHPRHQSFRDNLMATYGVQSQQKYIHKSNMKMFPKKQNKGKKEICYGMPFGFDSEAAFRNFIEQLLTHPIAYFCNELEEIKEAEGQLENLPTTEKESVINSRVGQGLFRKQLIDLWGACSVTSCPAIPLLKASHIKPWRDSNNVERLDVFNGFLLTPNLDSSFDTGLITFDNTGAIVISSALDVASRGILGIHPGLVIKDIKKENLPYLEYHRNYVYQS
;
A
#
# COMPACT_ATOMS: atom_id res chain seq x y z
N MET A 1 -18.61 -27.88 5.31
CA MET A 1 -18.83 -26.42 5.23
C MET A 1 -19.11 -25.90 6.61
N LEU A 2 -18.20 -25.11 7.16
CA LEU A 2 -18.32 -24.54 8.50
C LEU A 2 -19.45 -23.51 8.54
N THR A 3 -20.32 -23.66 9.54
CA THR A 3 -21.37 -22.72 9.87
C THR A 3 -20.82 -21.46 10.52
N SER A 4 -21.59 -20.37 10.52
CA SER A 4 -21.21 -19.13 11.21
C SER A 4 -20.90 -19.33 12.69
N ASN A 5 -21.59 -20.27 13.35
CA ASN A 5 -21.37 -20.58 14.77
C ASN A 5 -20.07 -21.38 15.00
N GLU A 6 -19.67 -22.22 14.05
CA GLU A 6 -18.39 -22.92 14.11
C GLU A 6 -17.24 -21.94 13.86
N ILE A 7 -17.37 -21.07 12.85
CA ILE A 7 -16.39 -20.01 12.57
C ILE A 7 -16.19 -19.10 13.78
N ALA A 8 -17.28 -18.67 14.44
CA ALA A 8 -17.20 -17.84 15.64
C ALA A 8 -16.44 -18.53 16.78
N ARG A 9 -16.74 -19.81 17.06
CA ARG A 9 -16.03 -20.60 18.08
C ARG A 9 -14.54 -20.76 17.74
N LEU A 10 -14.20 -20.98 16.48
CA LEU A 10 -12.82 -21.09 16.04
C LEU A 10 -12.06 -19.76 16.19
N LEU A 11 -12.69 -18.63 15.85
CA LEU A 11 -12.12 -17.29 16.07
C LEU A 11 -11.81 -17.04 17.56
N GLU A 12 -12.70 -17.44 18.46
CA GLU A 12 -12.47 -17.32 19.90
C GLU A 12 -11.31 -18.22 20.35
N SER A 13 -11.19 -19.44 19.80
CA SER A 13 -10.10 -20.37 20.13
C SER A 13 -8.71 -19.89 19.72
N ILE A 14 -8.61 -19.02 18.72
CA ILE A 14 -7.35 -18.40 18.25
C ILE A 14 -7.06 -17.04 18.92
N GLY A 15 -7.86 -16.65 19.92
CA GLY A 15 -7.66 -15.42 20.68
C GLY A 15 -8.28 -14.15 20.07
N CYS A 16 -9.18 -14.26 19.08
CA CYS A 16 -9.90 -13.08 18.59
C CYS A 16 -10.84 -12.53 19.66
N THR A 17 -10.87 -11.21 19.80
CA THR A 17 -11.75 -10.54 20.78
C THR A 17 -13.06 -10.13 20.13
N LYS A 18 -14.20 -10.62 20.65
CA LYS A 18 -15.53 -10.20 20.22
C LYS A 18 -15.77 -8.74 20.62
N LYS A 19 -16.12 -7.88 19.66
CA LYS A 19 -16.36 -6.44 19.90
C LYS A 19 -17.85 -6.09 19.92
N HIS A 20 -18.64 -6.69 19.03
CA HIS A 20 -20.08 -6.46 19.00
C HIS A 20 -20.81 -7.60 18.29
N GLU A 21 -22.11 -7.71 18.55
CA GLU A 21 -22.96 -8.72 17.95
C GLU A 21 -24.31 -8.11 17.58
N THR A 22 -24.81 -8.51 16.42
CA THR A 22 -26.15 -8.18 15.94
C THR A 22 -26.87 -9.47 15.55
N GLN A 23 -28.16 -9.37 15.21
CA GLN A 23 -28.90 -10.49 14.62
C GLN A 23 -28.35 -10.94 13.25
N TYR A 24 -27.49 -10.13 12.62
CA TYR A 24 -27.00 -10.35 11.25
C TYR A 24 -25.51 -10.69 11.17
N ALA A 25 -24.68 -10.20 12.09
CA ALA A 25 -23.24 -10.43 12.11
C ALA A 25 -22.64 -10.31 13.51
N ILE A 26 -21.47 -10.90 13.69
CA ILE A 26 -20.61 -10.74 14.88
C ILE A 26 -19.31 -10.10 14.43
N GLY A 27 -18.89 -9.01 15.07
CA GLY A 27 -17.62 -8.36 14.81
C GLY A 27 -16.56 -8.80 15.82
N TYR A 28 -15.42 -9.26 15.32
CA TYR A 28 -14.24 -9.63 16.10
C TYR A 28 -13.04 -8.76 15.70
N THR A 29 -12.05 -8.64 16.58
CA THR A 29 -10.70 -8.18 16.23
C THR A 29 -9.71 -9.32 16.30
N LEU A 30 -8.84 -9.39 15.30
CA LEU A 30 -7.72 -10.32 15.26
C LEU A 30 -6.69 -10.00 16.37
N PRO A 31 -5.99 -11.02 16.91
CA PRO A 31 -4.89 -10.79 17.84
C PRO A 31 -3.81 -9.88 17.24
N SER A 32 -3.17 -9.07 18.08
CA SER A 32 -1.96 -8.31 17.76
C SER A 32 -2.05 -7.22 16.67
N THR A 33 -3.16 -7.13 15.92
CA THR A 33 -3.32 -6.19 14.79
C THR A 33 -4.52 -5.26 14.93
N ASP A 34 -5.38 -5.47 15.94
CA ASP A 34 -6.68 -4.78 16.13
C ASP A 34 -7.57 -4.74 14.87
N GLN A 35 -7.27 -5.60 13.89
CA GLN A 35 -7.99 -5.62 12.63
C GLN A 35 -9.37 -6.24 12.82
N TYR A 36 -10.39 -5.51 12.39
CA TYR A 36 -11.76 -6.02 12.37
C TYR A 36 -11.97 -7.09 11.30
N ILE A 37 -12.72 -8.11 11.69
CA ILE A 37 -13.29 -9.16 10.84
C ILE A 37 -14.73 -9.42 11.29
N TYR A 38 -15.57 -9.90 10.38
CA TYR A 38 -16.98 -10.15 10.66
C TYR A 38 -17.36 -11.59 10.36
N VAL A 39 -18.09 -12.20 11.28
CA VAL A 39 -18.83 -13.44 11.03
C VAL A 39 -20.23 -13.06 10.56
N ASN A 40 -20.61 -13.49 9.36
CA ASN A 40 -21.95 -13.26 8.82
C ASN A 40 -22.89 -14.38 9.28
N LYS A 41 -23.89 -14.05 10.10
CA LYS A 41 -24.84 -15.05 10.64
C LYS A 41 -25.86 -15.53 9.62
N LYS A 42 -26.07 -14.77 8.54
CA LYS A 42 -27.01 -15.13 7.46
C LYS A 42 -26.27 -15.48 6.17
N ALA A 43 -25.14 -16.19 6.29
CA ALA A 43 -24.33 -16.58 5.14
C ALA A 43 -25.06 -17.56 4.21
N GLY A 44 -25.88 -18.46 4.74
CA GLY A 44 -26.50 -19.54 3.96
C GLY A 44 -25.44 -20.37 3.23
N GLU A 45 -25.75 -20.84 2.03
CA GLU A 45 -24.83 -21.61 1.16
C GLU A 45 -23.85 -20.73 0.36
N ASN A 46 -23.83 -19.41 0.58
CA ASN A 46 -23.09 -18.47 -0.28
C ASN A 46 -21.60 -18.35 0.05
N TYR A 47 -21.04 -19.28 0.83
CA TYR A 47 -19.63 -19.29 1.22
C TYR A 47 -19.15 -17.94 1.77
N SER A 48 -19.98 -17.32 2.62
CA SER A 48 -19.74 -15.97 3.15
C SER A 48 -19.73 -15.93 4.67
N GLY A 49 -19.39 -17.05 5.32
CA GLY A 49 -19.43 -17.20 6.78
C GLY A 49 -18.49 -16.24 7.48
N LEU A 50 -17.30 -16.00 6.91
CA LEU A 50 -16.33 -15.01 7.36
C LEU A 50 -16.22 -13.88 6.33
N VAL A 51 -16.05 -12.66 6.82
CA VAL A 51 -15.88 -11.47 5.99
C VAL A 51 -14.71 -10.67 6.52
N ILE A 52 -13.69 -10.48 5.68
CA ILE A 52 -12.49 -9.72 6.03
C ILE A 52 -12.49 -8.36 5.34
N HIS A 53 -11.64 -7.47 5.85
CA HIS A 53 -11.52 -6.11 5.34
C HIS A 53 -11.06 -6.11 3.87
N PRO A 54 -11.60 -5.23 3.00
CA PRO A 54 -11.18 -5.12 1.60
C PRO A 54 -9.70 -4.81 1.35
N ARG A 55 -8.94 -4.43 2.38
CA ARG A 55 -7.51 -4.09 2.29
C ARG A 55 -6.64 -5.28 1.89
N HIS A 56 -7.20 -6.48 2.02
CA HIS A 56 -6.55 -7.74 1.69
C HIS A 56 -6.84 -8.18 0.24
N GLN A 57 -7.42 -7.30 -0.59
CA GLN A 57 -7.87 -7.64 -1.93
C GLN A 57 -6.75 -8.16 -2.82
N SER A 58 -5.57 -7.52 -2.80
CA SER A 58 -4.39 -8.00 -3.53
C SER A 58 -3.97 -9.43 -3.15
N PHE A 59 -4.23 -9.85 -1.91
CA PHE A 59 -3.92 -11.19 -1.41
C PHE A 59 -5.09 -12.18 -1.56
N ARG A 60 -6.23 -11.75 -2.14
CA ARG A 60 -7.43 -12.58 -2.26
C ARG A 60 -7.18 -13.86 -3.04
N ASP A 61 -6.42 -13.80 -4.13
CA ASP A 61 -6.20 -14.96 -4.99
C ASP A 61 -5.37 -16.03 -4.26
N ASN A 62 -4.38 -15.60 -3.46
CA ASN A 62 -3.60 -16.49 -2.58
C ASN A 62 -4.49 -17.13 -1.51
N LEU A 63 -5.37 -16.34 -0.87
CA LEU A 63 -6.32 -16.86 0.11
C LEU A 63 -7.30 -17.88 -0.53
N MET A 64 -7.78 -17.60 -1.74
CA MET A 64 -8.65 -18.49 -2.50
C MET A 64 -7.94 -19.76 -2.98
N ALA A 65 -6.63 -19.73 -3.18
CA ALA A 65 -5.82 -20.90 -3.54
C ALA A 65 -5.65 -21.89 -2.38
N THR A 66 -6.00 -21.50 -1.16
CA THR A 66 -5.96 -22.40 0.01
C THR A 66 -7.02 -23.49 -0.15
N TYR A 67 -6.60 -24.75 -0.07
CA TYR A 67 -7.50 -25.90 -0.18
C TYR A 67 -8.65 -25.81 0.84
N GLY A 68 -9.88 -25.94 0.35
CA GLY A 68 -11.09 -25.87 1.17
C GLY A 68 -11.63 -24.47 1.46
N VAL A 69 -10.99 -23.41 0.92
CA VAL A 69 -11.52 -22.04 0.96
C VAL A 69 -12.39 -21.78 -0.27
N GLN A 70 -13.58 -21.23 -0.06
CA GLN A 70 -14.54 -20.96 -1.13
C GLN A 70 -15.16 -19.57 -0.96
N SER A 71 -15.52 -18.94 -2.09
CA SER A 71 -16.18 -17.62 -2.10
C SER A 71 -16.88 -17.41 -3.44
N GLN A 72 -18.19 -17.13 -3.42
CA GLN A 72 -18.98 -16.94 -4.65
C GLN A 72 -18.91 -15.53 -5.25
N GLN A 73 -18.48 -14.55 -4.47
CA GLN A 73 -18.49 -13.15 -4.90
C GLN A 73 -17.28 -12.41 -4.33
N LYS A 74 -16.78 -11.43 -5.09
CA LYS A 74 -15.60 -10.66 -4.70
C LYS A 74 -15.86 -9.83 -3.44
N TYR A 75 -17.04 -9.22 -3.33
CA TYR A 75 -17.45 -8.44 -2.17
C TYR A 75 -18.90 -8.70 -1.78
N ILE A 76 -19.19 -8.47 -0.50
CA ILE A 76 -20.56 -8.30 0.00
C ILE A 76 -20.75 -6.89 0.54
N HIS A 77 -21.94 -6.33 0.34
CA HIS A 77 -22.32 -5.05 0.90
C HIS A 77 -23.36 -5.26 2.01
N LYS A 78 -23.03 -4.87 3.24
CA LYS A 78 -23.93 -4.97 4.40
C LYS A 78 -23.72 -3.78 5.34
N SER A 79 -24.80 -3.10 5.68
CA SER A 79 -24.78 -1.89 6.53
C SER A 79 -24.35 -2.13 7.98
N ASN A 80 -24.34 -3.37 8.44
CA ASN A 80 -23.95 -3.76 9.79
C ASN A 80 -22.44 -4.00 9.98
N MET A 81 -21.64 -3.92 8.91
CA MET A 81 -20.17 -4.04 8.97
C MET A 81 -19.51 -2.66 9.13
N LYS A 82 -19.89 -1.92 10.19
CA LYS A 82 -19.58 -0.49 10.34
C LYS A 82 -18.08 -0.13 10.37
N MET A 83 -17.22 -1.09 10.70
CA MET A 83 -15.76 -0.88 10.75
C MET A 83 -15.06 -1.08 9.41
N PHE A 84 -15.82 -1.41 8.35
CA PHE A 84 -15.31 -1.55 6.99
C PHE A 84 -15.61 -0.31 6.16
N PRO A 85 -14.78 -0.02 5.13
CA PRO A 85 -15.01 1.10 4.22
C PRO A 85 -16.36 0.95 3.51
N LYS A 86 -16.90 2.08 3.05
CA LYS A 86 -18.13 2.12 2.26
C LYS A 86 -17.78 2.30 0.79
N LYS A 87 -18.59 1.69 -0.07
CA LYS A 87 -18.51 1.86 -1.52
C LYS A 87 -19.90 1.86 -2.11
N GLN A 88 -20.08 2.60 -3.21
CA GLN A 88 -21.31 2.50 -4.00
C GLN A 88 -21.47 1.08 -4.56
N ASN A 89 -22.70 0.57 -4.54
CA ASN A 89 -23.02 -0.75 -5.08
C ASN A 89 -23.98 -0.60 -6.26
N LYS A 90 -25.28 -0.80 -6.05
CA LYS A 90 -26.33 -0.66 -7.09
C LYS A 90 -27.16 0.62 -6.96
N GLY A 91 -26.87 1.48 -5.98
CA GLY A 91 -27.63 2.69 -5.72
C GLY A 91 -26.75 3.84 -5.27
N LYS A 92 -27.33 5.04 -5.17
CA LYS A 92 -26.61 6.30 -4.86
C LYS A 92 -25.97 6.35 -3.47
N LYS A 93 -26.41 5.49 -2.54
CA LYS A 93 -25.90 5.45 -1.16
C LYS A 93 -24.76 4.45 -1.05
N GLU A 94 -23.67 4.89 -0.44
CA GLU A 94 -22.54 4.01 -0.11
C GLU A 94 -22.91 3.08 1.04
N ILE A 95 -22.52 1.80 0.92
CA ILE A 95 -22.77 0.77 1.92
C ILE A 95 -21.43 0.11 2.27
N CYS A 96 -21.23 -0.19 3.56
CA CYS A 96 -20.05 -0.91 4.03
C CYS A 96 -19.88 -2.23 3.27
N TYR A 97 -18.64 -2.53 2.86
CA TYR A 97 -18.35 -3.70 2.04
C TYR A 97 -17.14 -4.47 2.54
N GLY A 98 -17.13 -5.78 2.28
CA GLY A 98 -16.08 -6.70 2.76
C GLY A 98 -15.93 -7.90 1.84
N MET A 99 -14.83 -8.62 1.96
CA MET A 99 -14.55 -9.82 1.15
C MET A 99 -15.05 -11.07 1.87
N PRO A 100 -16.03 -11.81 1.30
CA PRO A 100 -16.57 -13.00 1.92
C PRO A 100 -15.71 -14.25 1.67
N PHE A 101 -15.70 -15.15 2.64
CA PHE A 101 -15.06 -16.47 2.57
C PHE A 101 -15.86 -17.51 3.36
N GLY A 102 -15.85 -18.74 2.86
CA GLY A 102 -16.38 -19.94 3.47
C GLY A 102 -15.31 -21.02 3.48
N PHE A 103 -15.49 -22.00 4.37
CA PHE A 103 -14.50 -23.04 4.64
C PHE A 103 -15.19 -24.39 4.65
N ASP A 104 -14.64 -25.40 3.99
CA ASP A 104 -15.19 -26.75 4.03
C ASP A 104 -14.89 -27.48 5.36
N SER A 105 -13.77 -27.10 6.01
CA SER A 105 -13.15 -27.76 7.16
C SER A 105 -12.47 -26.77 8.11
N GLU A 106 -12.21 -27.20 9.35
CA GLU A 106 -11.44 -26.43 10.33
C GLU A 106 -9.98 -26.20 9.89
N ALA A 107 -9.37 -27.18 9.22
CA ALA A 107 -8.01 -27.05 8.71
C ALA A 107 -7.91 -25.93 7.67
N ALA A 108 -8.86 -25.84 6.74
CA ALA A 108 -8.93 -24.75 5.76
C ALA A 108 -9.05 -23.39 6.44
N PHE A 109 -9.90 -23.28 7.48
CA PHE A 109 -10.05 -22.06 8.26
C PHE A 109 -8.75 -21.67 8.98
N ARG A 110 -8.07 -22.61 9.64
CA ARG A 110 -6.83 -22.33 10.36
C ARG A 110 -5.72 -21.87 9.42
N ASN A 111 -5.52 -22.56 8.30
CA ASN A 111 -4.54 -22.17 7.28
C ASN A 111 -4.85 -20.78 6.71
N PHE A 112 -6.13 -20.47 6.46
CA PHE A 112 -6.54 -19.16 5.99
C PHE A 112 -6.22 -18.05 6.99
N ILE A 113 -6.55 -18.25 8.26
CA ILE A 113 -6.25 -17.27 9.32
C ILE A 113 -4.75 -17.12 9.51
N GLU A 114 -4.00 -18.23 9.49
CA GLU A 114 -2.54 -18.20 9.57
C GLU A 114 -1.96 -17.38 8.43
N GLN A 115 -2.39 -17.59 7.18
CA GLN A 115 -1.97 -16.76 6.05
C GLN A 115 -2.34 -15.28 6.26
N LEU A 116 -3.54 -15.00 6.78
CA LEU A 116 -4.00 -13.64 7.07
C LEU A 116 -3.15 -12.94 8.16
N LEU A 117 -2.66 -13.70 9.15
CA LEU A 117 -1.86 -13.20 10.28
C LEU A 117 -0.35 -13.19 10.01
N THR A 118 0.15 -14.10 9.18
CA THR A 118 1.58 -14.22 8.77
C THR A 118 1.92 -13.34 7.58
N HIS A 119 0.90 -12.83 6.88
CA HIS A 119 1.00 -11.69 5.97
C HIS A 119 0.33 -10.45 6.59
N PRO A 120 0.73 -10.01 7.81
CA PRO A 120 0.14 -8.85 8.45
C PRO A 120 0.62 -7.62 7.70
N ILE A 121 -0.25 -7.08 6.84
CA ILE A 121 -0.03 -5.80 6.15
C ILE A 121 1.37 -5.77 5.50
N ALA A 122 1.51 -6.48 4.37
CA ALA A 122 2.45 -6.01 3.38
C ALA A 122 2.06 -4.55 3.08
N TYR A 123 2.85 -3.61 3.60
CA TYR A 123 2.68 -2.16 3.51
C TYR A 123 2.92 -1.66 2.07
N PHE A 124 2.46 -2.42 1.06
CA PHE A 124 2.97 -2.34 -0.31
C PHE A 124 1.96 -2.19 -1.43
N CYS A 125 0.68 -2.01 -1.15
CA CYS A 125 -0.31 -1.84 -2.20
C CYS A 125 -1.15 -0.56 -2.02
N ASN A 126 -0.53 0.57 -1.70
CA ASN A 126 -1.27 1.85 -1.79
C ASN A 126 -1.30 2.41 -3.22
N GLU A 127 -0.43 2.02 -4.14
CA GLU A 127 -0.44 2.64 -5.47
C GLU A 127 -1.46 2.00 -6.42
N LEU A 128 -1.55 0.66 -6.48
CA LEU A 128 -2.47 -0.04 -7.41
C LEU A 128 -3.94 -0.05 -6.97
N GLU A 129 -4.23 0.07 -5.67
CA GLU A 129 -5.61 0.10 -5.16
C GLU A 129 -6.20 1.52 -5.14
N GLU A 130 -5.40 2.56 -4.85
CA GLU A 130 -5.79 3.96 -5.12
C GLU A 130 -6.03 4.19 -6.63
N ILE A 131 -5.37 3.42 -7.50
CA ILE A 131 -5.62 3.46 -8.94
C ILE A 131 -7.05 3.01 -9.27
N LYS A 132 -7.47 1.85 -8.76
CA LYS A 132 -8.80 1.25 -9.04
C LYS A 132 -9.96 1.89 -8.28
N GLU A 133 -9.74 2.44 -7.10
CA GLU A 133 -10.80 3.16 -6.36
C GLU A 133 -11.00 4.58 -6.90
N ALA A 134 -9.95 5.25 -7.35
CA ALA A 134 -10.09 6.54 -8.04
C ALA A 134 -10.69 6.39 -9.45
N GLU A 135 -10.46 5.28 -10.17
CA GLU A 135 -11.15 4.97 -11.44
C GLU A 135 -12.68 5.03 -11.31
N GLY A 136 -13.23 4.63 -10.16
CA GLY A 136 -14.66 4.73 -9.85
C GLY A 136 -15.13 6.13 -9.44
N GLN A 137 -14.23 6.98 -8.94
CA GLN A 137 -14.53 8.39 -8.61
C GLN A 137 -14.33 9.32 -9.81
N LEU A 138 -13.55 8.87 -10.81
CA LEU A 138 -13.24 9.61 -12.02
C LEU A 138 -14.45 9.75 -12.94
N GLU A 139 -15.51 8.93 -12.85
CA GLU A 139 -16.68 8.99 -13.76
C GLU A 139 -17.26 10.41 -13.95
N ASN A 140 -17.11 11.31 -12.96
CA ASN A 140 -17.60 12.69 -12.99
C ASN A 140 -16.59 13.77 -13.43
N LEU A 141 -15.36 13.42 -13.83
CA LEU A 141 -14.34 14.38 -14.29
C LEU A 141 -14.32 14.51 -15.82
N PRO A 142 -14.00 15.71 -16.37
CA PRO A 142 -13.82 15.92 -17.81
C PRO A 142 -12.79 14.97 -18.43
N THR A 143 -13.02 14.53 -19.66
CA THR A 143 -12.26 13.46 -20.36
C THR A 143 -10.74 13.69 -20.38
N THR A 144 -10.31 14.95 -20.49
CA THR A 144 -8.89 15.35 -20.52
C THR A 144 -8.18 15.21 -19.17
N GLU A 145 -8.88 15.38 -18.05
CA GLU A 145 -8.29 15.18 -16.71
C GLU A 145 -8.19 13.69 -16.36
N LYS A 146 -9.14 12.87 -16.82
CA LYS A 146 -9.08 11.41 -16.71
C LYS A 146 -7.85 10.82 -17.36
N GLU A 147 -7.62 11.19 -18.62
CA GLU A 147 -6.47 10.70 -19.40
C GLU A 147 -5.14 11.14 -18.77
N SER A 148 -5.08 12.37 -18.26
CA SER A 148 -3.90 12.90 -17.55
C SER A 148 -3.58 12.11 -16.28
N VAL A 149 -4.58 11.79 -15.46
CA VAL A 149 -4.41 11.01 -14.22
C VAL A 149 -3.97 9.58 -14.52
N ILE A 150 -4.61 8.91 -15.49
CA ILE A 150 -4.26 7.55 -15.89
C ILE A 150 -2.83 7.51 -16.47
N ASN A 151 -2.49 8.45 -17.35
CA ASN A 151 -1.16 8.53 -17.95
C ASN A 151 -0.06 8.85 -16.92
N SER A 152 -0.37 9.69 -15.93
CA SER A 152 0.54 9.96 -14.81
C SER A 152 0.85 8.69 -14.01
N ARG A 153 -0.17 7.87 -13.74
CA ARG A 153 -0.06 6.62 -12.96
C ARG A 153 0.69 5.53 -13.72
N VAL A 154 0.38 5.33 -15.00
CA VAL A 154 1.13 4.40 -15.87
C VAL A 154 2.58 4.85 -16.00
N GLY A 155 2.80 6.17 -16.13
CA GLY A 155 4.13 6.77 -16.16
C GLY A 155 4.93 6.53 -14.88
N GLN A 156 4.32 6.72 -13.70
CA GLN A 156 4.96 6.47 -12.41
C GLN A 156 5.29 4.97 -12.21
N GLY A 157 4.41 4.07 -12.63
CA GLY A 157 4.67 2.63 -12.58
C GLY A 157 5.83 2.21 -13.49
N LEU A 158 5.90 2.73 -14.72
CA LEU A 158 7.00 2.49 -15.65
C LEU A 158 8.33 3.06 -15.12
N PHE A 159 8.30 4.30 -14.64
CA PHE A 159 9.46 4.99 -14.07
C PHE A 159 10.03 4.24 -12.87
N ARG A 160 9.17 3.79 -11.94
CA ARG A 160 9.61 2.98 -10.80
C ARG A 160 10.28 1.69 -11.25
N LYS A 161 9.71 0.98 -12.23
CA LYS A 161 10.29 -0.24 -12.76
C LYS A 161 11.69 0.02 -13.34
N GLN A 162 11.84 1.06 -14.14
CA GLN A 162 13.13 1.45 -14.73
C GLN A 162 14.17 1.83 -13.67
N LEU A 163 13.76 2.50 -12.58
CA LEU A 163 14.66 2.79 -11.46
C LEU A 163 15.11 1.54 -10.71
N ILE A 164 14.22 0.55 -10.53
CA ILE A 164 14.59 -0.74 -9.94
C ILE A 164 15.61 -1.45 -10.84
N ASP A 165 15.39 -1.45 -12.16
CA ASP A 165 16.31 -2.05 -13.12
C ASP A 165 17.67 -1.33 -13.15
N LEU A 166 17.69 -0.01 -12.99
CA LEU A 166 18.92 0.80 -12.96
C LEU A 166 19.71 0.63 -11.66
N TRP A 167 19.06 0.77 -10.51
CA TRP A 167 19.74 0.86 -9.21
C TRP A 167 19.85 -0.49 -8.48
N GLY A 168 18.90 -1.41 -8.67
CA GLY A 168 18.85 -2.74 -8.03
C GLY A 168 18.67 -2.77 -6.51
N ALA A 169 18.97 -1.68 -5.82
CA ALA A 169 18.85 -1.48 -4.38
C ALA A 169 18.75 0.03 -4.10
N CYS A 170 18.66 0.43 -2.83
CA CYS A 170 18.76 1.84 -2.47
C CYS A 170 20.08 2.42 -3.00
N SER A 171 19.98 3.47 -3.81
CA SER A 171 21.11 4.17 -4.45
C SER A 171 22.12 4.73 -3.44
N VAL A 172 21.70 4.96 -2.19
CA VAL A 172 22.54 5.51 -1.12
C VAL A 172 22.97 4.43 -0.12
N THR A 173 22.01 3.73 0.49
CA THR A 173 22.28 2.79 1.59
C THR A 173 22.57 1.35 1.12
N SER A 174 22.35 1.05 -0.16
CA SER A 174 22.35 -0.31 -0.71
C SER A 174 21.36 -1.27 -0.04
N CYS A 175 20.33 -0.77 0.64
CA CYS A 175 19.26 -1.60 1.15
C CYS A 175 18.61 -2.38 -0.01
N PRO A 176 18.61 -3.73 0.00
CA PRO A 176 18.11 -4.54 -1.11
C PRO A 176 16.60 -4.82 -1.01
N ALA A 177 15.94 -4.34 0.04
CA ALA A 177 14.51 -4.58 0.26
C ALA A 177 13.67 -3.72 -0.69
N ILE A 178 13.69 -4.06 -1.99
CA ILE A 178 12.98 -3.38 -3.09
C ILE A 178 11.56 -2.97 -2.74
N PRO A 179 10.74 -3.79 -2.05
CA PRO A 179 9.44 -3.34 -1.59
C PRO A 179 9.59 -2.01 -0.86
N LEU A 180 10.31 -1.94 0.25
CA LEU A 180 10.46 -0.74 1.10
C LEU A 180 10.96 0.52 0.38
N LEU A 181 11.58 0.39 -0.79
CA LEU A 181 12.20 1.50 -1.49
C LEU A 181 11.18 2.36 -2.24
N LYS A 182 11.45 3.65 -2.31
CA LYS A 182 10.65 4.66 -3.02
C LYS A 182 11.38 5.13 -4.27
N ALA A 183 10.61 5.35 -5.33
CA ALA A 183 11.09 5.93 -6.58
C ALA A 183 10.90 7.45 -6.48
N SER A 184 11.93 8.14 -6.00
CA SER A 184 11.89 9.60 -5.78
C SER A 184 12.40 10.30 -7.04
N HIS A 185 11.66 11.31 -7.51
CA HIS A 185 12.11 12.17 -8.60
C HIS A 185 13.12 13.19 -8.07
N ILE A 186 14.21 13.42 -8.82
CA ILE A 186 15.22 14.43 -8.45
C ILE A 186 14.66 15.83 -8.67
N LYS A 187 14.19 16.12 -9.88
CA LYS A 187 13.36 17.29 -10.18
C LYS A 187 11.90 16.90 -9.96
N PRO A 188 11.17 17.56 -9.04
CA PRO A 188 9.81 17.15 -8.68
C PRO A 188 8.90 16.98 -9.89
N TRP A 189 8.01 15.99 -9.82
CA TRP A 189 7.09 15.65 -10.91
C TRP A 189 6.27 16.84 -11.40
N ARG A 190 5.84 17.71 -10.46
CA ARG A 190 5.05 18.92 -10.75
C ARG A 190 5.81 19.94 -11.61
N ASP A 191 7.14 19.98 -11.48
CA ASP A 191 8.03 20.93 -12.14
C ASP A 191 8.71 20.32 -13.39
N SER A 192 8.52 19.02 -13.61
CA SER A 192 9.07 18.26 -14.73
C SER A 192 8.13 18.25 -15.94
N ASN A 193 8.70 18.31 -17.15
CA ASN A 193 7.99 18.07 -18.40
C ASN A 193 7.76 16.56 -18.63
N ASN A 194 6.99 16.20 -19.67
CA ASN A 194 6.63 14.79 -19.90
C ASN A 194 7.81 13.87 -20.21
N VAL A 195 8.89 14.37 -20.82
CA VAL A 195 10.12 13.61 -21.05
C VAL A 195 10.85 13.39 -19.72
N GLU A 196 11.03 14.46 -18.94
CA GLU A 196 11.71 14.42 -17.64
C GLU A 196 10.98 13.55 -16.60
N ARG A 197 9.64 13.45 -16.68
CA ARG A 197 8.84 12.60 -15.78
C ARG A 197 9.08 11.10 -15.97
N LEU A 198 9.50 10.70 -17.18
CA LEU A 198 9.78 9.32 -17.56
C LEU A 198 11.29 9.04 -17.71
N ASP A 199 12.13 10.05 -17.51
CA ASP A 199 13.57 9.89 -17.59
C ASP A 199 14.09 9.20 -16.32
N VAL A 200 14.65 8.00 -16.48
CA VAL A 200 15.22 7.21 -15.38
C VAL A 200 16.35 7.94 -14.64
N PHE A 201 17.05 8.87 -15.29
CA PHE A 201 18.10 9.68 -14.66
C PHE A 201 17.53 10.86 -13.85
N ASN A 202 16.24 11.15 -13.96
CA ASN A 202 15.53 12.05 -13.07
C ASN A 202 15.03 11.35 -11.81
N GLY A 203 15.69 10.28 -11.36
CA GLY A 203 15.22 9.54 -10.20
C GLY A 203 16.27 8.78 -9.43
N PHE A 204 15.97 8.59 -8.15
CA PHE A 204 16.70 7.71 -7.26
C PHE A 204 15.76 6.69 -6.63
N LEU A 205 16.31 5.49 -6.40
CA LEU A 205 15.68 4.51 -5.54
C LEU A 205 16.19 4.72 -4.12
N LEU A 206 15.31 5.12 -3.19
CA LEU A 206 15.67 5.57 -1.84
C LEU A 206 14.91 4.78 -0.77
N THR A 207 15.47 4.70 0.44
CA THR A 207 14.71 4.22 1.61
C THR A 207 13.70 5.29 2.05
N PRO A 208 12.59 4.94 2.71
CA PRO A 208 11.50 5.89 3.01
C PRO A 208 11.93 7.15 3.77
N ASN A 209 12.86 7.01 4.72
CA ASN A 209 13.46 8.10 5.46
C ASN A 209 14.26 9.07 4.58
N LEU A 210 15.02 8.55 3.61
CA LEU A 210 15.80 9.37 2.69
C LEU A 210 14.91 10.04 1.64
N ASP A 211 13.95 9.30 1.10
CA ASP A 211 12.92 9.80 0.18
C ASP A 211 12.18 11.00 0.79
N SER A 212 11.58 10.84 1.97
CA SER A 212 10.85 11.92 2.61
C SER A 212 11.75 13.11 2.97
N SER A 213 13.00 12.89 3.36
CA SER A 213 13.94 13.96 3.67
C SER A 213 14.41 14.71 2.41
N PHE A 214 14.55 14.00 1.29
CA PHE A 214 14.96 14.55 0.01
C PHE A 214 13.83 15.36 -0.62
N ASP A 215 12.63 14.78 -0.72
CA ASP A 215 11.42 15.43 -1.27
C ASP A 215 11.03 16.71 -0.51
N THR A 216 11.28 16.75 0.81
CA THR A 216 11.04 17.95 1.63
C THR A 216 12.19 18.96 1.59
N GLY A 217 13.29 18.66 0.91
CA GLY A 217 14.46 19.54 0.81
C GLY A 217 15.33 19.59 2.06
N LEU A 218 15.14 18.68 3.02
CA LEU A 218 15.97 18.58 4.23
C LEU A 218 17.33 17.94 3.95
N ILE A 219 17.45 17.19 2.86
CA ILE A 219 18.71 16.72 2.30
C ILE A 219 18.74 16.95 0.79
N THR A 220 19.94 17.01 0.23
CA THR A 220 20.21 16.96 -1.21
C THR A 220 21.55 16.26 -1.44
N PHE A 221 22.02 16.20 -2.69
CA PHE A 221 23.34 15.65 -3.01
C PHE A 221 24.14 16.63 -3.88
N ASP A 222 25.45 16.66 -3.68
CA ASP A 222 26.36 17.43 -4.53
C ASP A 222 26.69 16.68 -5.84
N ASN A 223 27.55 17.27 -6.68
CA ASN A 223 27.91 16.67 -7.96
C ASN A 223 28.79 15.41 -7.85
N THR A 224 29.32 15.12 -6.66
CA THR A 224 30.06 13.88 -6.36
C THR A 224 29.13 12.79 -5.82
N GLY A 225 27.85 13.12 -5.58
CA GLY A 225 26.87 12.26 -4.97
C GLY A 225 26.93 12.25 -3.43
N ALA A 226 27.77 13.09 -2.82
CA ALA A 226 27.83 13.21 -1.36
C ALA A 226 26.61 13.96 -0.83
N ILE A 227 26.07 13.49 0.30
CA ILE A 227 24.89 14.10 0.91
C ILE A 227 25.20 15.50 1.43
N VAL A 228 24.28 16.42 1.20
CA VAL A 228 24.26 17.77 1.78
C VAL A 228 23.02 17.85 2.67
N ILE A 229 23.23 18.16 3.94
CA ILE A 229 22.17 18.12 4.97
C ILE A 229 21.79 19.55 5.34
N SER A 230 20.50 19.84 5.27
CA SER A 230 19.94 21.13 5.66
C SER A 230 20.21 21.44 7.13
N SER A 231 20.43 22.73 7.42
CA SER A 231 20.48 23.24 8.78
C SER A 231 19.15 23.07 9.53
N ALA A 232 18.03 22.96 8.81
CA ALA A 232 16.69 22.78 9.35
C ALA A 232 16.43 21.37 9.92
N LEU A 233 17.23 20.36 9.54
CA LEU A 233 17.13 19.01 10.10
C LEU A 233 18.03 18.92 11.34
N ASP A 234 17.46 18.82 12.54
CA ASP A 234 18.24 18.81 13.78
C ASP A 234 19.07 17.52 13.95
N VAL A 235 20.13 17.60 14.76
CA VAL A 235 21.12 16.51 14.93
C VAL A 235 20.49 15.25 15.56
N ALA A 236 19.52 15.39 16.45
CA ALA A 236 18.89 14.23 17.09
C ALA A 236 18.03 13.46 16.06
N SER A 237 17.24 14.18 15.26
CA SER A 237 16.46 13.60 14.16
C SER A 237 17.35 12.94 13.11
N ARG A 238 18.49 13.55 12.74
CA ARG A 238 19.49 12.93 11.84
C ARG A 238 19.92 11.55 12.33
N GLY A 239 20.28 11.45 13.61
CA GLY A 239 20.71 10.19 14.21
C GLY A 239 19.63 9.11 14.17
N ILE A 240 18.40 9.46 14.54
CA ILE A 240 17.25 8.54 14.53
C ILE A 240 16.93 8.07 13.10
N LEU A 241 17.00 8.97 12.13
CA LEU A 241 16.74 8.70 10.72
C LEU A 241 17.93 8.03 10.01
N GLY A 242 19.07 7.85 10.67
CA GLY A 242 20.28 7.31 10.04
C GLY A 242 20.86 8.21 8.93
N ILE A 243 20.62 9.51 9.00
CA ILE A 243 21.13 10.51 8.04
C ILE A 243 22.43 11.07 8.59
N HIS A 244 23.54 10.82 7.90
CA HIS A 244 24.86 11.29 8.32
C HIS A 244 25.71 11.71 7.11
N PRO A 245 26.75 12.57 7.28
CA PRO A 245 27.55 13.11 6.18
C PRO A 245 28.32 12.08 5.33
N GLY A 246 28.40 10.83 5.79
CA GLY A 246 29.06 9.74 5.07
C GLY A 246 28.18 9.05 4.03
N LEU A 247 26.92 9.47 3.88
CA LEU A 247 26.02 8.93 2.86
C LEU A 247 26.38 9.50 1.48
N VAL A 248 26.50 8.60 0.51
CA VAL A 248 26.88 8.91 -0.88
C VAL A 248 26.05 8.06 -1.83
N ILE A 249 25.62 8.64 -2.96
CA ILE A 249 25.01 7.89 -4.05
C ILE A 249 26.06 7.01 -4.73
N LYS A 250 25.84 5.70 -4.72
CA LYS A 250 26.72 4.71 -5.34
C LYS A 250 26.45 4.68 -6.83
N ASP A 251 27.34 5.28 -7.62
CA ASP A 251 27.28 5.34 -9.10
C ASP A 251 26.38 6.44 -9.68
N ILE A 252 26.56 7.67 -9.19
CA ILE A 252 25.93 8.86 -9.78
C ILE A 252 26.34 9.04 -11.25
N LYS A 253 25.36 9.27 -12.12
CA LYS A 253 25.55 9.48 -13.56
C LYS A 253 25.57 10.96 -13.90
N LYS A 254 26.21 11.31 -15.02
CA LYS A 254 26.28 12.72 -15.49
C LYS A 254 24.91 13.28 -15.82
N GLU A 255 24.02 12.41 -16.26
CA GLU A 255 22.63 12.65 -16.59
C GLU A 255 21.78 13.03 -15.36
N ASN A 256 22.18 12.62 -14.15
CA ASN A 256 21.51 13.03 -12.92
C ASN A 256 21.83 14.50 -12.55
N LEU A 257 22.97 15.03 -13.00
CA LEU A 257 23.52 16.31 -12.50
C LEU A 257 22.62 17.53 -12.78
N PRO A 258 22.04 17.70 -13.98
CA PRO A 258 21.12 18.82 -14.24
C PRO A 258 19.89 18.80 -13.33
N TYR A 259 19.37 17.61 -13.02
CA TYR A 259 18.24 17.47 -12.10
C TYR A 259 18.65 17.78 -10.65
N LEU A 260 19.84 17.34 -10.22
CA LEU A 260 20.36 17.66 -8.88
C LEU A 260 20.65 19.16 -8.72
N GLU A 261 21.13 19.82 -9.79
CA GLU A 261 21.27 21.27 -9.80
C GLU A 261 19.93 21.96 -9.60
N TYR A 262 18.87 21.51 -10.29
CA TYR A 262 17.51 21.99 -10.04
C TYR A 262 17.10 21.76 -8.58
N HIS A 263 17.27 20.55 -8.06
CA HIS A 263 16.88 20.21 -6.69
C HIS A 263 17.58 21.11 -5.67
N ARG A 264 18.89 21.35 -5.82
CA ARG A 264 19.66 22.26 -4.94
C ARG A 264 19.19 23.72 -5.00
N ASN A 265 18.74 24.19 -6.16
CA ASN A 265 18.35 25.59 -6.35
C ASN A 265 16.89 25.88 -5.97
N TYR A 266 15.99 24.88 -6.07
CA TYR A 266 14.54 25.11 -5.97
C TYR A 266 13.81 24.26 -4.93
N VAL A 267 14.43 23.18 -4.42
CA VAL A 267 13.79 22.27 -3.45
C VAL A 267 14.55 22.27 -2.12
N TYR A 268 15.87 22.19 -2.19
CA TYR A 268 16.73 22.14 -1.01
C TYR A 268 16.59 23.38 -0.13
N GLN A 269 16.42 23.15 1.16
CA GLN A 269 16.35 24.19 2.18
C GLN A 269 17.76 24.40 2.74
N SER A 270 18.47 25.44 2.29
CA SER A 270 19.80 25.80 2.81
C SER A 270 19.77 26.21 4.28
#